data_AF-A0A4Q2ZY99-F1
#
_entry.id   AF-A0A4Q2ZY99-F1
#
_cell.length_a   1.000
_cell.length_b   1.000
_cell.length_c   1.000
_cell.angle_alpha   90.00
_cell.angle_beta   90.00
_cell.angle_gamma   90.00
#
_symmetry.space_group_name_H-M   'P 1'
#
loop_
_entity.id
_entity.type
_entity.pdbx_description
1 polymer ?
#
loop_
_entity_poly.entity_id
_entity_poly.type
_entity_poly.pdbx_seq_one_letter_code
_entity_poly.pdbx_strand_id
1 'polypeptide(L)'
;MGYLIQNDYLKQIQASMITQLGGVSVLNQVELSAEGELRSYLVQKYDIDKELTNTAAWSNGVIYKAGNRVYNDSNVLYYAQYPYAVFNLHGNYAKGDKVWWNDRTYECKQATTYISHAGAIQYNSVQSIPPVNVFPDNGLIGAQYWTDLGAYTIAAGTALSDATKWTQGDNRNQQLLMYLVDMVLYHVHSRIAPQNIPQLRQNRYDTALDWLVRSAKGEITADLPVLQPKQGARIRFGGHVKQINGY
;
A
#
# COMPACT_ATOMS: atom_id res chain seq x y z
N MET A 1 -4.48 16.28 -5.77
CA MET A 1 -4.75 14.95 -6.36
C MET A 1 -4.17 13.97 -5.37
N GLY A 2 -5.05 13.30 -4.64
CA GLY A 2 -4.71 12.54 -3.44
C GLY A 2 -5.25 11.13 -3.49
N TYR A 3 -4.97 10.36 -2.45
CA TYR A 3 -5.45 8.99 -2.31
C TYR A 3 -6.99 8.92 -2.14
N LEU A 4 -7.59 9.95 -1.54
CA LEU A 4 -9.04 10.06 -1.31
C LEU A 4 -9.73 10.80 -2.46
N ILE A 5 -10.96 10.38 -2.74
CA ILE A 5 -11.86 11.11 -3.65
C ILE A 5 -12.95 11.82 -2.85
N GLN A 6 -13.57 12.84 -3.44
CA GLN A 6 -14.62 13.61 -2.76
C GLN A 6 -15.77 12.73 -2.25
N ASN A 7 -16.10 11.66 -2.99
CA ASN A 7 -17.14 10.71 -2.62
C ASN A 7 -16.81 9.90 -1.34
N ASP A 8 -15.54 9.72 -0.99
CA ASP A 8 -15.14 9.00 0.23
C ASP A 8 -15.59 9.76 1.49
N TYR A 9 -15.55 11.09 1.45
CA TYR A 9 -15.99 11.96 2.55
C TYR A 9 -17.52 11.95 2.72
N LEU A 10 -18.30 11.74 1.65
CA LEU A 10 -19.76 11.77 1.68
C LEU A 10 -20.38 10.69 2.56
N LYS A 11 -19.62 9.63 2.87
CA LYS A 11 -20.01 8.59 3.85
C LYS A 11 -20.09 9.12 5.28
N GLN A 12 -19.42 10.24 5.58
CA GLN A 12 -19.28 10.76 6.95
C GLN A 12 -19.68 12.22 7.12
N ILE A 13 -19.74 13.01 6.06
CA ILE A 13 -20.08 14.44 6.11
C ILE A 13 -20.81 14.84 4.84
N GLN A 14 -21.75 15.78 4.95
CA GLN A 14 -22.46 16.32 3.79
C GLN A 14 -21.58 17.28 2.98
N ALA A 15 -21.78 17.31 1.66
CA ALA A 15 -21.01 18.17 0.74
C ALA A 15 -21.13 19.68 1.08
N SER A 16 -22.28 20.10 1.60
CA SER A 16 -22.53 21.48 2.02
C SER A 16 -21.61 21.91 3.18
N MET A 17 -21.39 21.03 4.15
CA MET A 17 -20.51 21.30 5.29
C MET A 17 -19.04 21.39 4.86
N ILE A 18 -18.60 20.55 3.92
CA ILE A 18 -17.25 20.64 3.34
C ILE A 18 -17.00 22.03 2.73
N THR A 19 -18.00 22.56 2.03
CA THR A 19 -17.90 23.88 1.38
C THR A 19 -17.77 25.00 2.43
N GLN A 20 -18.49 24.89 3.55
CA GLN A 20 -18.40 25.83 4.68
C GLN A 20 -17.05 25.77 5.41
N LEU A 21 -16.34 24.64 5.33
CA LEU A 21 -15.06 24.39 6.01
C LEU A 21 -13.82 24.87 5.22
N GLY A 22 -14.02 25.66 4.16
CA GLY A 22 -12.92 26.22 3.35
C GLY A 22 -12.74 25.58 1.97
N GLY A 23 -13.63 24.65 1.59
CA GLY A 23 -13.70 24.10 0.23
C GLY A 23 -12.55 23.15 -0.15
N VAL A 24 -12.45 22.84 -1.45
CA VAL A 24 -11.61 21.76 -1.99
C VAL A 24 -10.10 22.03 -1.85
N SER A 25 -9.68 23.30 -1.92
CA SER A 25 -8.25 23.66 -1.77
C SER A 25 -7.72 23.38 -0.38
N VAL A 26 -8.50 23.72 0.66
CA VAL A 26 -8.17 23.44 2.07
C VAL A 26 -8.17 21.95 2.34
N LEU A 27 -9.15 21.21 1.79
CA LEU A 27 -9.19 19.75 1.90
C LEU A 27 -7.92 19.11 1.35
N ASN A 28 -7.49 19.49 0.15
CA ASN A 28 -6.27 18.95 -0.46
C ASN A 28 -5.02 19.21 0.39
N GLN A 29 -4.92 20.37 1.04
CA GLN A 29 -3.79 20.68 1.93
C GLN A 29 -3.81 19.82 3.19
N VAL A 30 -4.99 19.65 3.78
CA VAL A 30 -5.15 18.83 4.99
C VAL A 30 -4.93 17.35 4.68
N GLU A 31 -5.37 16.88 3.52
CA GLU A 31 -5.10 15.52 3.04
C GLU A 31 -3.61 15.24 2.96
N LEU A 32 -2.81 16.15 2.37
CA LEU A 32 -1.35 16.00 2.33
C LEU A 32 -0.72 15.97 3.73
N SER A 33 -1.21 16.78 4.66
CA SER A 33 -0.74 16.74 6.06
C SER A 33 -1.09 15.41 6.74
N ALA A 34 -2.31 14.91 6.57
CA ALA A 34 -2.76 13.65 7.14
C ALA A 34 -2.02 12.44 6.53
N GLU A 35 -1.76 12.45 5.22
CA GLU A 35 -0.94 11.46 4.53
C GLU A 35 0.50 11.46 5.05
N GLY A 36 1.08 12.64 5.30
CA GLY A 36 2.41 12.78 5.90
C GLY A 36 2.48 12.20 7.32
N GLU A 37 1.46 12.45 8.13
CA GLU A 37 1.33 11.89 9.48
C GLU A 37 1.22 10.36 9.43
N LEU A 38 0.29 9.83 8.64
CA LEU A 38 0.09 8.38 8.46
C LEU A 38 1.35 7.67 7.96
N ARG A 39 2.05 8.28 6.99
CA ARG A 39 3.32 7.78 6.46
C ARG A 39 4.37 7.65 7.56
N SER A 40 4.48 8.64 8.45
CA SER A 40 5.50 8.64 9.52
C SER A 40 5.40 7.43 10.45
N TYR A 41 4.18 6.93 10.70
CA TYR A 41 3.95 5.75 11.54
C TYR A 41 4.23 4.43 10.81
N LEU A 42 3.80 4.32 9.55
CA LEU A 42 3.75 3.03 8.86
C LEU A 42 4.97 2.72 7.98
N VAL A 43 5.75 3.75 7.59
CA VAL A 43 6.90 3.60 6.66
C VAL A 43 7.99 2.65 7.17
N GLN A 44 8.09 2.40 8.48
CA GLN A 44 9.08 1.48 9.03
C GLN A 44 8.83 0.01 8.64
N LYS A 45 7.58 -0.36 8.34
CA LYS A 45 7.17 -1.75 8.09
C LYS A 45 6.53 -1.96 6.72
N TYR A 46 5.79 -0.97 6.24
CA TYR A 46 4.98 -1.07 5.03
C TYR A 46 5.51 -0.14 3.94
N ASP A 47 5.40 -0.61 2.69
CA ASP A 47 5.64 0.17 1.48
C ASP A 47 4.40 1.02 1.18
N ILE A 48 4.24 2.08 1.98
CA ILE A 48 3.08 2.97 1.94
C ILE A 48 3.01 3.75 0.63
N ASP A 49 4.13 3.97 -0.05
CA ASP A 49 4.15 4.64 -1.35
C ASP A 49 3.40 3.85 -2.43
N LYS A 50 3.47 2.52 -2.38
CA LYS A 50 2.69 1.66 -3.27
C LYS A 50 1.20 1.71 -2.97
N GLU A 51 0.82 1.98 -1.73
CA GLU A 51 -0.58 2.07 -1.34
C GLU A 51 -1.16 3.47 -1.57
N LEU A 52 -0.48 4.54 -1.14
CA LEU A 52 -0.92 5.93 -1.29
C LEU A 52 -0.65 6.46 -2.70
N THR A 53 -1.26 5.82 -3.70
CA THR A 53 -1.26 6.31 -5.08
C THR A 53 -2.49 7.14 -5.36
N ASN A 54 -2.35 8.13 -6.24
CA ASN A 54 -3.42 9.05 -6.62
C ASN A 54 -4.61 8.31 -7.27
N THR A 55 -5.82 8.68 -6.87
CA THR A 55 -7.07 8.20 -7.48
C THR A 55 -7.67 9.31 -8.32
N ALA A 56 -7.58 9.19 -9.66
CA ALA A 56 -7.95 10.26 -10.59
C ALA A 56 -9.20 9.91 -11.42
N ALA A 57 -9.88 10.93 -11.97
CA ALA A 57 -10.91 10.69 -12.97
C ALA A 57 -10.30 10.03 -14.22
N TRP A 58 -10.98 9.04 -14.79
CA TRP A 58 -10.53 8.42 -16.03
C TRP A 58 -10.56 9.43 -17.19
N SER A 59 -9.56 9.37 -18.06
CA SER A 59 -9.43 10.26 -19.21
C SER A 59 -8.83 9.52 -20.40
N ASN A 60 -9.44 9.74 -21.57
CA ASN A 60 -9.04 9.14 -22.84
C ASN A 60 -7.61 9.53 -23.27
N GLY A 61 -7.09 10.67 -22.81
CA GLY A 61 -5.78 11.19 -23.20
C GLY A 61 -4.61 10.73 -22.32
N VAL A 62 -4.86 9.94 -21.27
CA VAL A 62 -3.86 9.59 -20.26
C VAL A 62 -3.36 8.15 -20.48
N ILE A 63 -2.05 7.98 -20.42
CA ILE A 63 -1.41 6.67 -20.34
C ILE A 63 -1.39 6.24 -18.88
N TYR A 64 -1.85 5.01 -18.61
CA TYR A 64 -1.92 4.48 -17.26
C TYR A 64 -0.84 3.43 -17.02
N LYS A 65 -0.36 3.35 -15.78
CA LYS A 65 0.53 2.30 -15.29
C LYS A 65 -0.27 1.22 -14.59
N ALA A 66 0.30 0.02 -14.47
CA ALA A 66 -0.29 -1.05 -13.68
C ALA A 66 -0.52 -0.57 -12.23
N GLY A 67 -1.65 -0.96 -11.64
CA GLY A 67 -2.04 -0.55 -10.29
C GLY A 67 -2.62 0.87 -10.18
N ASN A 68 -2.59 1.71 -11.23
CA ASN A 68 -3.27 3.01 -11.18
C ASN A 68 -4.77 2.86 -10.93
N ARG A 69 -5.32 3.79 -10.13
CA ARG A 69 -6.71 3.81 -9.71
C ARG A 69 -7.44 4.96 -10.40
N VAL A 70 -8.59 4.66 -10.97
CA VAL A 70 -9.42 5.63 -11.68
C VAL A 70 -10.89 5.49 -11.33
N TYR A 71 -11.67 6.55 -11.51
CA TYR A 71 -13.13 6.49 -11.42
C TYR A 71 -13.79 7.09 -12.67
N ASN A 72 -14.98 6.59 -12.99
CA ASN A 72 -15.81 7.13 -14.06
C ASN A 72 -16.73 8.27 -13.57
N ASP A 73 -17.51 8.86 -14.46
CA ASP A 73 -18.44 9.96 -14.15
C ASP A 73 -19.51 9.60 -13.09
N SER A 74 -19.77 8.30 -12.90
CA SER A 74 -20.68 7.76 -11.88
C SER A 74 -19.98 7.41 -10.56
N ASN A 75 -18.72 7.82 -10.36
CA ASN A 75 -17.87 7.49 -9.20
C ASN A 75 -17.66 5.98 -8.98
N VAL A 76 -17.78 5.16 -10.02
CA VAL A 76 -17.42 3.75 -9.98
C VAL A 76 -15.91 3.63 -10.15
N LEU A 77 -15.27 2.94 -9.20
CA LEU A 77 -13.82 2.75 -9.18
C LEU A 77 -13.39 1.58 -10.05
N TYR A 78 -12.24 1.77 -10.68
CA TYR A 78 -11.51 0.79 -11.46
C TYR A 78 -10.03 0.87 -11.11
N TYR A 79 -9.34 -0.25 -11.22
CA TYR A 79 -7.89 -0.28 -11.11
C TYR A 79 -7.26 -1.01 -12.29
N ALA A 80 -6.10 -0.52 -12.71
CA ALA A 80 -5.31 -1.07 -13.79
C ALA A 80 -4.72 -2.43 -13.39
N GLN A 81 -5.01 -3.46 -14.17
CA GLN A 81 -4.48 -4.80 -13.94
C GLN A 81 -2.97 -4.86 -14.16
N TYR A 82 -2.31 -5.69 -13.35
CA TYR A 82 -0.91 -6.05 -13.56
C TYR A 82 -0.80 -7.03 -14.74
N PRO A 83 0.18 -6.88 -15.64
CA PRO A 83 0.35 -7.77 -16.78
C PRO A 83 0.77 -9.19 -16.37
N TYR A 84 1.49 -9.29 -15.26
CA TYR A 84 1.95 -10.52 -14.63
C TYR A 84 1.91 -10.33 -13.11
N ALA A 85 2.10 -11.42 -12.35
CA ALA A 85 2.17 -11.34 -10.89
C ALA A 85 3.28 -10.38 -10.42
N VAL A 86 2.99 -9.62 -9.36
CA VAL A 86 3.97 -8.71 -8.75
C VAL A 86 5.13 -9.51 -8.16
N PHE A 87 6.36 -9.08 -8.42
CA PHE A 87 7.55 -9.72 -7.89
C PHE A 87 7.55 -9.77 -6.35
N ASN A 88 7.91 -10.93 -5.83
CA ASN A 88 8.04 -11.24 -4.42
C ASN A 88 9.42 -11.86 -4.20
N LEU A 89 10.24 -11.21 -3.38
CA LEU A 89 11.58 -11.65 -3.04
C LEU A 89 11.62 -13.07 -2.45
N HIS A 90 10.53 -13.51 -1.82
CA HIS A 90 10.36 -14.83 -1.21
C HIS A 90 9.48 -15.78 -2.05
N GLY A 91 9.15 -15.39 -3.28
CA GLY A 91 8.42 -16.22 -4.23
C GLY A 91 9.25 -17.41 -4.72
N ASN A 92 8.57 -18.37 -5.35
CA ASN A 92 9.21 -19.47 -6.05
C ASN A 92 8.97 -19.27 -7.55
N TYR A 93 10.05 -19.14 -8.32
CA TYR A 93 10.02 -18.88 -9.75
C TYR A 93 10.73 -19.99 -10.51
N ALA A 94 10.10 -20.46 -11.59
CA ALA A 94 10.72 -21.32 -12.59
C ALA A 94 11.38 -20.45 -13.68
N LYS A 95 12.36 -21.03 -14.38
CA LYS A 95 12.95 -20.39 -15.57
C LYS A 95 11.86 -20.17 -16.62
N GLY A 96 11.75 -18.94 -17.14
CA GLY A 96 10.73 -18.51 -18.09
C GLY A 96 9.51 -17.85 -17.44
N ASP A 97 9.37 -17.89 -16.11
CA ASP A 97 8.29 -17.19 -15.41
C ASP A 97 8.39 -15.68 -15.61
N LYS A 98 7.24 -15.02 -15.75
CA LYS A 98 7.16 -13.57 -15.93
C LYS A 98 6.59 -12.90 -14.69
N VAL A 99 7.19 -11.77 -14.34
CA VAL A 99 6.79 -10.95 -13.18
C VAL A 99 6.71 -9.48 -13.55
N TRP A 100 5.93 -8.73 -12.78
CA TRP A 100 5.90 -7.28 -12.84
C TRP A 100 6.66 -6.68 -11.65
N TRP A 101 7.50 -5.67 -11.90
CA TRP A 101 8.24 -4.95 -10.87
C TRP A 101 8.57 -3.53 -11.34
N ASN A 102 8.28 -2.51 -10.52
CA ASN A 102 8.64 -1.10 -10.76
C ASN A 102 8.37 -0.63 -12.21
N ASP A 103 7.10 -0.69 -12.63
CA ASP A 103 6.60 -0.30 -13.97
C ASP A 103 7.17 -1.10 -15.15
N ARG A 104 7.94 -2.17 -14.89
CA ARG A 104 8.54 -3.02 -15.91
C ARG A 104 8.12 -4.48 -15.75
N THR A 105 8.30 -5.22 -16.83
CA THR A 105 8.07 -6.67 -16.85
C THR A 105 9.39 -7.39 -17.00
N TYR A 106 9.54 -8.51 -16.31
CA TYR A 106 10.77 -9.28 -16.29
C TYR A 106 10.49 -10.76 -16.50
N GLU A 107 11.42 -11.46 -17.13
CA GLU A 107 11.41 -12.91 -17.29
C GLU A 107 12.53 -13.55 -16.47
N CYS A 108 12.20 -14.60 -15.74
CA CYS A 108 13.12 -15.33 -14.88
C CYS A 108 14.11 -16.15 -15.71
N LYS A 109 15.41 -15.89 -15.59
CA LYS A 109 16.49 -16.61 -16.32
C LYS A 109 16.86 -17.93 -15.65
N GLN A 110 16.69 -18.01 -14.34
CA GLN A 110 17.16 -19.12 -13.51
C GLN A 110 16.14 -19.39 -12.41
N ALA A 111 15.78 -20.66 -12.19
CA ALA A 111 14.81 -21.01 -11.17
C ALA A 111 15.30 -20.62 -9.76
N THR A 112 14.37 -20.32 -8.86
CA THR A 112 14.66 -20.03 -7.46
C THR A 112 15.41 -21.21 -6.81
N THR A 113 16.55 -20.93 -6.21
CA THR A 113 17.37 -21.93 -5.51
C THR A 113 17.30 -21.74 -4.01
N TYR A 114 17.01 -22.81 -3.27
CA TYR A 114 17.01 -22.79 -1.81
C TYR A 114 18.36 -23.24 -1.26
N ILE A 115 18.86 -22.53 -0.24
CA ILE A 115 20.04 -22.95 0.51
C ILE A 115 19.65 -24.15 1.38
N SER A 116 20.48 -25.19 1.37
CA SER A 116 20.29 -26.37 2.22
C SER A 116 20.44 -26.01 3.71
N HIS A 117 19.89 -26.82 4.60
CA HIS A 117 20.04 -26.59 6.05
C HIS A 117 21.51 -26.47 6.48
N ALA A 118 22.38 -27.32 5.95
CA ALA A 118 23.82 -27.26 6.19
C ALA A 118 24.45 -25.95 5.66
N GLY A 119 24.06 -25.51 4.46
CA GLY A 119 24.50 -24.23 3.91
C GLY A 119 24.05 -23.04 4.75
N ALA A 120 22.80 -23.07 5.25
CA ALA A 120 22.26 -22.00 6.08
C ALA A 120 23.02 -21.85 7.40
N ILE A 121 23.45 -22.96 8.02
CA ILE A 121 24.31 -22.94 9.23
C ILE A 121 25.65 -22.28 8.94
N GLN A 122 26.27 -22.61 7.79
CA GLN A 122 27.54 -22.01 7.37
C GLN A 122 27.41 -20.51 7.09
N TYR A 123 26.32 -20.08 6.46
CA TYR A 123 26.07 -18.65 6.27
C TYR A 123 25.96 -17.96 7.63
N ASN A 124 25.12 -18.45 8.54
CA ASN A 124 24.85 -17.79 9.82
C ASN A 124 26.11 -17.58 10.70
N SER A 125 27.19 -18.34 10.49
CA SER A 125 28.45 -18.11 11.21
C SER A 125 29.34 -17.01 10.61
N VAL A 126 29.10 -16.61 9.36
CA VAL A 126 29.95 -15.64 8.62
C VAL A 126 29.17 -14.39 8.20
N GLN A 127 27.92 -14.54 7.76
CA GLN A 127 27.05 -13.46 7.23
C GLN A 127 25.56 -13.79 7.40
N SER A 128 24.69 -12.82 7.13
CA SER A 128 23.25 -13.08 7.07
C SER A 128 22.91 -14.03 5.93
N ILE A 129 21.95 -14.93 6.15
CA ILE A 129 21.43 -15.81 5.09
C ILE A 129 20.86 -14.92 3.97
N PRO A 130 21.33 -15.08 2.71
CA PRO A 130 20.86 -14.25 1.62
C PRO A 130 19.39 -14.55 1.28
N PRO A 131 18.66 -13.58 0.69
CA PRO A 131 17.31 -13.81 0.21
C PRO A 131 17.28 -14.86 -0.90
N VAL A 132 16.15 -15.58 -1.02
CA VAL A 132 15.99 -16.67 -2.00
C VAL A 132 15.96 -16.19 -3.45
N ASN A 133 15.59 -14.92 -3.68
CA ASN A 133 15.67 -14.28 -4.99
C ASN A 133 16.40 -12.94 -4.89
N VAL A 134 16.75 -12.41 -6.06
CA VAL A 134 17.36 -11.10 -6.24
C VAL A 134 16.32 -10.17 -6.87
N PHE A 135 16.27 -8.91 -6.46
CA PHE A 135 15.39 -7.92 -7.10
C PHE A 135 15.73 -7.73 -8.58
N PRO A 136 14.73 -7.63 -9.48
CA PRO A 136 14.97 -7.44 -10.91
C PRO A 136 15.76 -6.17 -11.27
N ASP A 137 15.57 -5.10 -10.50
CA ASP A 137 16.24 -3.81 -10.65
C ASP A 137 17.56 -3.70 -9.85
N ASN A 138 18.05 -4.80 -9.27
CA ASN A 138 19.37 -4.81 -8.62
C ASN A 138 20.48 -4.55 -9.65
N GLY A 139 21.16 -3.41 -9.53
CA GLY A 139 22.15 -2.95 -10.51
C GLY A 139 23.43 -3.79 -10.63
N LEU A 140 23.70 -4.70 -9.69
CA LEU A 140 24.93 -5.52 -9.71
C LEU A 140 24.67 -6.92 -10.28
N ILE A 141 23.60 -7.56 -9.81
CA ILE A 141 23.35 -8.99 -10.06
C ILE A 141 21.95 -9.26 -10.63
N GLY A 142 21.04 -8.28 -10.68
CA GLY A 142 19.66 -8.47 -11.15
C GLY A 142 19.58 -9.05 -12.56
N ALA A 143 20.42 -8.55 -13.48
CA ALA A 143 20.47 -9.01 -14.87
C ALA A 143 20.94 -10.48 -15.04
N GLN A 144 21.54 -11.10 -14.02
CA GLN A 144 21.89 -12.53 -14.06
C GLN A 144 20.66 -13.42 -13.83
N TYR A 145 19.68 -12.94 -13.07
CA TYR A 145 18.47 -13.66 -12.68
C TYR A 145 17.25 -13.27 -13.51
N TRP A 146 17.24 -12.06 -14.07
CA TRP A 146 16.08 -11.49 -14.76
C TRP A 146 16.47 -10.93 -16.13
N THR A 147 15.60 -11.15 -17.11
CA THR A 147 15.60 -10.46 -18.41
C THR A 147 14.56 -9.36 -18.36
N ASP A 148 14.96 -8.11 -18.59
CA ASP A 148 14.02 -6.99 -18.72
C ASP A 148 13.27 -7.10 -20.06
N LEU A 149 11.93 -7.20 -19.99
CA LEU A 149 11.04 -7.24 -21.15
C LEU A 149 10.48 -5.85 -21.52
N GLY A 150 10.86 -4.82 -20.78
CA GLY A 150 10.48 -3.43 -21.02
C GLY A 150 9.39 -2.91 -20.08
N ALA A 151 9.13 -1.61 -20.22
CA ALA A 151 8.11 -0.90 -19.45
C ALA A 151 6.70 -1.34 -19.87
N TYR A 152 5.82 -1.52 -18.87
CA TYR A 152 4.42 -1.81 -19.11
C TYR A 152 3.57 -0.56 -18.87
N THR A 153 2.74 -0.24 -19.87
CA THR A 153 1.73 0.80 -19.78
C THR A 153 0.45 0.36 -20.47
N ILE A 154 -0.66 0.91 -20.03
CA ILE A 154 -1.95 0.82 -20.69
C ILE A 154 -2.07 2.05 -21.59
N ALA A 155 -2.25 1.80 -22.89
CA ALA A 155 -2.30 2.84 -23.89
C ALA A 155 -3.43 3.85 -23.62
N ALA A 156 -3.20 5.10 -23.99
CA ALA A 156 -4.22 6.13 -23.95
C ALA A 156 -5.47 5.69 -24.73
N GLY A 157 -6.63 5.93 -24.13
CA GLY A 157 -7.93 5.59 -24.69
C GLY A 157 -8.35 4.13 -24.59
N THR A 158 -7.63 3.33 -23.82
CA THR A 158 -8.13 2.01 -23.41
C THR A 158 -9.39 2.18 -22.56
N ALA A 159 -10.52 1.69 -23.06
CA ALA A 159 -11.82 1.82 -22.40
C ALA A 159 -11.89 1.02 -21.09
N LEU A 160 -12.62 1.55 -20.09
CA LEU A 160 -12.84 0.89 -18.79
C LEU A 160 -13.62 -0.42 -18.89
N SER A 161 -14.26 -0.70 -20.03
CA SER A 161 -14.93 -1.97 -20.31
C SER A 161 -13.96 -3.12 -20.66
N ASP A 162 -12.68 -2.83 -20.94
CA ASP A 162 -11.68 -3.86 -21.21
C ASP A 162 -11.24 -4.55 -19.92
N ALA A 163 -11.84 -5.72 -19.65
CA ALA A 163 -11.59 -6.52 -18.47
C ALA A 163 -10.16 -7.13 -18.41
N THR A 164 -9.36 -7.04 -19.48
CA THR A 164 -7.95 -7.49 -19.48
C THR A 164 -6.99 -6.39 -19.00
N LYS A 165 -7.49 -5.15 -18.94
CA LYS A 165 -6.73 -3.96 -18.55
C LYS A 165 -7.26 -3.33 -17.29
N TRP A 166 -8.57 -3.42 -17.07
CA TRP A 166 -9.26 -2.80 -15.95
C TRP A 166 -10.05 -3.84 -15.19
N THR A 167 -9.98 -3.76 -13.87
CA THR A 167 -10.92 -4.44 -12.98
C THR A 167 -11.79 -3.41 -12.31
N GLN A 168 -13.11 -3.58 -12.39
CA GLN A 168 -14.05 -2.78 -11.62
C GLN A 168 -13.96 -3.18 -10.14
N GLY A 169 -13.73 -2.20 -9.28
CA GLY A 169 -13.63 -2.42 -7.84
C GLY A 169 -12.69 -1.43 -7.16
N ASP A 170 -12.72 -1.45 -5.84
CA ASP A 170 -11.83 -0.66 -4.99
C ASP A 170 -10.73 -1.57 -4.41
N ASN A 171 -9.50 -1.41 -4.87
CA ASN A 171 -8.33 -2.13 -4.40
C ASN A 171 -7.52 -1.33 -3.35
N ARG A 172 -8.12 -0.28 -2.77
CA ARG A 172 -7.55 0.46 -1.63
C ARG A 172 -7.85 -0.27 -0.33
N ASN A 173 -6.94 -0.18 0.62
CA ASN A 173 -7.15 -0.72 1.95
C ASN A 173 -8.28 0.07 2.65
N GLN A 174 -9.41 -0.60 2.87
CA GLN A 174 -10.62 0.03 3.39
C GLN A 174 -10.47 0.55 4.82
N GLN A 175 -9.65 -0.11 5.66
CA GLN A 175 -9.35 0.40 7.01
C GLN A 175 -8.52 1.68 6.93
N LEU A 176 -7.49 1.68 6.10
CA LEU A 176 -6.64 2.86 5.87
C LEU A 176 -7.44 4.03 5.35
N LEU A 177 -8.34 3.78 4.38
CA LEU A 177 -9.24 4.78 3.81
C LEU A 177 -10.12 5.42 4.90
N MET A 178 -10.76 4.60 5.73
CA MET A 178 -11.62 5.08 6.81
C MET A 178 -10.83 5.96 7.79
N TYR A 179 -9.67 5.50 8.25
CA TYR A 179 -8.84 6.24 9.19
C TYR A 179 -8.28 7.54 8.59
N LEU A 180 -7.88 7.53 7.32
CA LEU A 180 -7.40 8.73 6.66
C LEU A 180 -8.52 9.77 6.52
N VAL A 181 -9.75 9.36 6.17
CA VAL A 181 -10.92 10.26 6.16
C VAL A 181 -11.18 10.85 7.54
N ASP A 182 -11.11 10.04 8.61
CA ASP A 182 -11.29 10.51 9.98
C ASP A 182 -10.23 11.54 10.38
N MET A 183 -8.96 11.30 10.03
CA MET A 183 -7.85 12.22 10.27
C MET A 183 -8.03 13.55 9.51
N VAL A 184 -8.37 13.48 8.22
CA VAL A 184 -8.60 14.69 7.41
C VAL A 184 -9.76 15.50 7.98
N LEU A 185 -10.89 14.87 8.31
CA LEU A 185 -12.04 15.59 8.84
C LEU A 185 -11.75 16.24 10.19
N TYR A 186 -10.98 15.58 11.07
CA TYR A 186 -10.52 16.19 12.31
C TYR A 186 -9.67 17.45 12.07
N HIS A 187 -8.65 17.35 11.22
CA HIS A 187 -7.76 18.46 10.87
C HIS A 187 -8.48 19.62 10.15
N VAL A 188 -9.56 19.33 9.43
CA VAL A 188 -10.42 20.37 8.83
C VAL A 188 -11.27 21.05 9.90
N HIS A 189 -11.88 20.28 10.81
CA HIS A 189 -12.71 20.82 11.88
C HIS A 189 -11.91 21.64 12.90
N SER A 190 -10.65 21.29 13.15
CA SER A 190 -9.76 22.04 14.06
C SER A 190 -9.41 23.45 13.57
N ARG A 191 -9.75 23.79 12.32
CA ARG A 191 -9.62 25.15 11.79
C ARG A 191 -10.75 26.09 12.21
N ILE A 192 -11.88 25.58 12.69
CA ILE A 192 -12.94 26.40 13.29
C ILE A 192 -12.65 26.59 14.78
N ALA A 193 -13.30 27.58 15.42
CA ALA A 193 -13.33 27.77 16.86
C ALA A 193 -13.40 26.42 17.63
N PRO A 194 -12.47 26.16 18.57
CA PRO A 194 -12.34 24.86 19.26
C PRO A 194 -13.61 24.35 19.96
N GLN A 195 -14.50 25.26 20.36
CA GLN A 195 -15.77 24.93 21.01
C GLN A 195 -16.77 24.21 20.08
N ASN A 196 -16.53 24.24 18.76
CA ASN A 196 -17.45 23.68 17.77
C ASN A 196 -16.98 22.33 17.20
N ILE A 197 -15.89 21.75 17.72
CA ILE A 197 -15.41 20.44 17.25
C ILE A 197 -16.25 19.34 17.90
N PRO A 198 -17.02 18.54 17.13
CA PRO A 198 -17.82 17.47 17.71
C PRO A 198 -16.93 16.42 18.41
N GLN A 199 -17.33 15.98 19.60
CA GLN A 199 -16.62 14.93 20.34
C GLN A 199 -16.41 13.66 19.50
N LEU A 200 -17.39 13.32 18.65
CA LEU A 200 -17.29 12.19 17.73
C LEU A 200 -16.06 12.28 16.81
N ARG A 201 -15.68 13.49 16.37
CA ARG A 201 -14.51 13.68 15.50
C ARG A 201 -13.20 13.44 16.25
N GLN A 202 -13.13 13.89 17.50
CA GLN A 202 -11.97 13.64 18.37
C GLN A 202 -11.82 12.14 18.61
N ASN A 203 -12.89 11.45 19.04
CA ASN A 203 -12.85 10.02 19.31
C ASN A 203 -12.44 9.17 18.09
N ARG A 204 -12.86 9.57 16.88
CA ARG A 204 -12.46 8.88 15.65
C ARG A 204 -11.01 9.11 15.29
N TYR A 205 -10.51 10.34 15.48
CA TYR A 205 -9.09 10.65 15.31
C TYR A 205 -8.23 9.85 16.29
N ASP A 206 -8.62 9.78 17.58
CA ASP A 206 -7.89 8.99 18.58
C ASP A 206 -7.86 7.50 18.23
N THR A 207 -8.97 6.97 17.70
CA THR A 207 -9.05 5.57 17.24
C THR A 207 -8.14 5.33 16.03
N ALA A 208 -8.08 6.27 15.08
CA ALA A 208 -7.17 6.21 13.95
C ALA A 208 -5.70 6.22 14.41
N LEU A 209 -5.36 7.09 15.36
CA LEU A 209 -4.01 7.17 15.93
C LEU A 209 -3.61 5.88 16.67
N ASP A 210 -4.49 5.30 17.49
CA ASP A 210 -4.25 4.02 18.16
C ASP A 210 -3.97 2.91 17.14
N TRP A 211 -4.76 2.83 16.07
CA TRP A 211 -4.55 1.84 15.02
C TRP A 211 -3.20 2.03 14.31
N LEU A 212 -2.81 3.26 13.99
CA LEU A 212 -1.51 3.57 13.38
C LEU A 212 -0.35 3.16 14.30
N VAL A 213 -0.43 3.52 15.58
CA VAL A 213 0.60 3.19 16.57
C VAL A 213 0.71 1.68 16.78
N ARG A 214 -0.41 0.96 16.89
CA ARG A 214 -0.42 -0.50 17.07
C ARG A 214 0.04 -1.23 15.82
N SER A 215 -0.29 -0.72 14.64
CA SER A 215 0.19 -1.25 13.35
C SER A 215 1.71 -1.04 13.20
N ALA A 216 2.22 0.12 13.60
CA ALA A 216 3.65 0.43 13.62
C ALA A 216 4.43 -0.46 14.61
N LYS A 217 3.87 -0.69 15.81
CA LYS A 217 4.46 -1.59 16.83
C LYS A 217 4.35 -3.09 16.46
N GLY A 218 3.56 -3.42 15.45
CA GLY A 218 3.31 -4.80 15.02
C GLY A 218 2.35 -5.57 15.92
N GLU A 219 1.53 -4.89 16.73
CA GLU A 219 0.45 -5.52 17.51
C GLU A 219 -0.77 -5.83 16.65
N ILE A 220 -0.99 -5.01 15.62
CA ILE A 220 -1.96 -5.26 14.55
C ILE A 220 -1.18 -5.47 13.26
N THR A 221 -1.62 -6.44 12.46
CA THR A 221 -1.10 -6.65 11.10
C THR A 221 -2.09 -6.02 10.14
N ALA A 222 -1.69 -4.92 9.50
CA ALA A 222 -2.45 -4.27 8.47
C ALA A 222 -2.23 -5.00 7.14
N ASP A 223 -3.29 -5.14 6.34
CA ASP A 223 -3.23 -5.70 4.99
C ASP A 223 -2.70 -4.65 4.01
N LEU A 224 -1.42 -4.31 4.18
CA LEU A 224 -0.70 -3.30 3.40
C LEU A 224 0.53 -3.94 2.77
N PRO A 225 0.99 -3.43 1.61
CA PRO A 225 2.24 -3.86 1.01
C PRO A 225 3.38 -3.77 2.02
N VAL A 226 4.07 -4.88 2.27
CA VAL A 226 5.22 -4.91 3.20
C VAL A 226 6.50 -4.54 2.46
N LEU A 227 7.42 -3.88 3.16
CA LEU A 227 8.76 -3.65 2.63
C LEU A 227 9.46 -4.98 2.38
N GLN A 228 10.22 -5.04 1.28
CA GLN A 228 11.03 -6.19 0.89
C GLN A 228 12.50 -5.73 0.86
N PRO A 229 13.44 -6.45 1.51
CA PRO A 229 13.27 -7.65 2.34
C PRO A 229 12.46 -7.38 3.62
N LYS A 230 11.86 -8.41 4.22
CA LYS A 230 11.07 -8.26 5.45
C LYS A 230 11.97 -7.74 6.58
N GLN A 231 11.76 -6.51 7.02
CA GLN A 231 12.49 -5.89 8.13
C GLN A 231 11.55 -5.63 9.31
N GLY A 232 12.07 -5.70 10.54
CA GLY A 232 11.35 -5.20 11.72
C GLY A 232 10.24 -6.08 12.31
N ALA A 233 10.11 -7.36 11.94
CA ALA A 233 9.20 -8.26 12.63
C ALA A 233 9.75 -8.59 14.04
N ARG A 234 9.24 -7.92 15.08
CA ARG A 234 9.51 -8.30 16.48
C ARG A 234 8.86 -9.66 16.74
N ILE A 235 9.63 -10.74 16.69
CA ILE A 235 9.17 -12.05 17.13
C ILE A 235 9.08 -12.01 18.67
N ARG A 236 7.86 -11.92 19.22
CA ARG A 236 7.64 -12.18 20.65
C ARG A 236 7.56 -13.69 20.83
N PHE A 237 8.66 -14.29 21.25
CA PHE A 237 8.71 -15.70 21.66
C PHE A 237 8.51 -15.78 23.18
N GLY A 238 7.65 -16.70 23.65
CA GLY A 238 7.30 -16.85 25.06
C GLY A 238 5.90 -16.33 25.40
N GLY A 239 4.87 -17.11 25.06
CA GLY A 239 3.51 -16.88 25.57
C GLY A 239 3.43 -17.13 27.08
N HIS A 240 2.33 -16.71 27.71
CA HIS A 240 2.10 -16.98 29.13
C HIS A 240 2.18 -18.48 29.39
N VAL A 241 3.08 -18.90 30.29
CA VAL A 241 3.14 -20.30 30.75
C VAL A 241 1.78 -20.62 31.36
N LYS A 242 1.04 -21.54 30.73
CA LYS A 242 -0.19 -22.07 31.31
C LYS A 242 0.18 -22.86 32.56
N GLN A 243 -0.63 -22.76 33.62
CA GLN A 243 -0.36 -23.44 34.88
C GLN A 243 -0.01 -24.91 34.63
N ILE A 244 1.22 -25.29 35.00
CA ILE A 244 1.65 -26.68 35.03
C ILE A 244 1.02 -27.24 36.30
N ASN A 245 -0.09 -27.94 36.17
CA ASN A 245 -0.64 -28.72 37.26
C ASN A 245 0.32 -29.90 37.50
N GLY A 246 1.14 -29.79 38.55
CA GLY A 246 1.89 -30.93 39.07
C GLY A 246 0.89 -31.92 39.67
N TYR A 247 1.01 -33.19 39.27
CA TYR A 247 0.35 -34.32 39.93
C TYR A 247 1.24 -34.85 41.05
#